data_AF-A0A3L8Q7X8-F1
#
_entry.id   AF-A0A3L8Q7X8-F1
#
_cell.length_a   1.000
_cell.length_b   1.000
_cell.length_c   1.000
_cell.angle_alpha   90.00
_cell.angle_beta   90.00
_cell.angle_gamma   90.00
#
_symmetry.space_group_name_H-M   'P 1'
#
loop_
_entity.id
_entity.type
_entity.pdbx_description
1 polymer ?
#
loop_
_entity_poly.entity_id
_entity_poly.type
_entity_poly.pdbx_seq_one_letter_code
_entity_poly.pdbx_strand_id
1 'polypeptide(L)'
;MACEGGLTELYKDPPLGCWPIVYSPDYNITFMGLEKLHPFDAGKWGKVINFLKEEKLIADDLIVQAQEATDEDLLVVHTRRYLNKLK
;
A
#
# COMPACT_ATOMS: atom_id res chain seq x y z
N MET A 1 -31.31 5.02 17.72
CA MET A 1 -29.96 5.62 17.66
C MET A 1 -29.29 5.01 16.46
N ALA A 2 -29.30 5.72 15.33
CA ALA A 2 -28.76 5.21 14.08
C ALA A 2 -27.23 5.15 14.20
N CYS A 3 -26.66 3.97 13.99
CA CYS A 3 -25.23 3.86 13.73
C CYS A 3 -25.02 4.42 12.32
N GLU A 4 -24.56 5.66 12.19
CA GLU A 4 -23.98 6.15 10.95
C GLU A 4 -22.65 5.40 10.75
N GLY A 5 -22.72 4.25 10.08
CA GLY A 5 -21.54 3.61 9.54
C GLY A 5 -21.04 4.48 8.39
N GLY A 6 -19.92 5.19 8.61
CA GLY A 6 -19.19 5.81 7.51
C GLY A 6 -18.92 4.75 6.44
N LEU A 7 -19.18 5.08 5.17
CA LEU A 7 -18.88 4.24 4.03
C LEU A 7 -17.34 4.14 3.91
N THR A 8 -16.75 3.16 4.59
CA THR A 8 -15.35 2.80 4.37
C THR A 8 -15.21 2.26 2.95
N GLU A 9 -14.23 2.80 2.24
CA GLU A 9 -13.91 2.44 0.86
C GLU A 9 -12.77 1.39 0.84
N LEU A 10 -12.56 0.69 1.96
CA LEU A 10 -11.45 -0.25 2.18
C LEU A 10 -11.47 -1.45 1.22
N TYR A 11 -12.65 -1.88 0.78
CA TYR A 11 -12.83 -3.05 -0.09
C TYR A 11 -13.32 -2.61 -1.47
N LYS A 12 -12.39 -2.52 -2.43
CA LYS A 12 -12.68 -2.21 -3.83
C LYS A 12 -12.20 -3.32 -4.73
N ASP A 13 -12.99 -3.57 -5.77
CA ASP A 13 -12.54 -4.41 -6.88
C ASP A 13 -11.45 -3.68 -7.70
N PRO A 14 -10.47 -4.41 -8.24
CA PRO A 14 -9.48 -3.83 -9.13
C PRO A 14 -10.17 -3.29 -10.42
N PRO A 15 -9.65 -2.20 -11.01
CA PRO A 15 -10.12 -1.71 -12.30
C PRO A 15 -10.10 -2.80 -13.38
N LEU A 16 -11.09 -2.77 -14.29
CA LEU A 16 -11.14 -3.70 -15.41
C LEU A 16 -9.86 -3.59 -16.26
N GLY A 17 -9.29 -4.75 -16.61
CA GLY A 17 -8.06 -4.82 -17.41
C GLY A 17 -6.76 -4.79 -16.59
N CYS A 18 -6.82 -4.52 -15.29
CA CYS A 18 -5.66 -4.65 -14.38
C CYS A 18 -5.61 -6.04 -13.74
N TRP A 19 -4.40 -6.51 -13.44
CA TRP A 19 -4.19 -7.63 -12.53
C TRP A 19 -4.46 -7.19 -11.09
N PRO A 20 -4.86 -8.10 -10.18
CA PRO A 20 -5.03 -7.81 -8.75
C PRO A 20 -3.66 -7.71 -8.04
N ILE A 21 -2.75 -6.92 -8.61
CA ILE A 21 -1.42 -6.63 -8.08
C ILE A 21 -1.40 -5.14 -7.76
N VAL A 22 -1.32 -4.83 -6.47
CA VAL A 22 -1.33 -3.45 -5.97
C VAL A 22 0.09 -3.02 -5.63
N TYR A 23 0.50 -1.85 -6.11
CA TYR A 23 1.83 -1.32 -5.81
C TYR A 23 1.82 0.22 -5.77
N SER A 24 2.70 0.78 -4.94
CA SER A 24 3.13 2.18 -5.04
C SER A 24 4.65 2.25 -4.90
N PRO A 25 5.33 3.13 -5.66
CA PRO A 25 6.75 3.43 -5.44
C PRO A 25 7.06 3.86 -3.99
N ASP A 26 6.11 4.45 -3.28
CA ASP A 26 6.26 4.93 -1.90
C ASP A 26 6.46 3.80 -0.88
N TYR A 27 6.20 2.55 -1.26
CA TYR A 27 6.55 1.39 -0.45
C TYR A 27 8.06 1.22 -0.27
N ASN A 28 8.88 1.86 -1.10
CA ASN A 28 10.33 1.82 -1.02
C ASN A 28 10.84 2.97 -0.16
N ILE A 29 10.89 2.75 1.15
CA ILE A 29 11.38 3.76 2.09
C ILE A 29 12.89 3.95 1.89
N THR A 30 13.30 5.20 1.68
CA THR A 30 14.71 5.58 1.54
C THR A 30 15.12 6.49 2.69
N PHE A 31 16.37 6.34 3.16
CA PHE A 31 16.92 7.12 4.25
C PHE A 31 18.41 7.39 4.03
N MET A 32 18.72 8.10 2.93
CA MET A 32 20.09 8.47 2.55
C MET A 32 21.08 7.28 2.53
N GLY A 33 20.61 6.06 2.27
CA GLY A 33 21.41 4.84 2.24
C GLY A 33 21.52 4.10 3.56
N LEU A 34 21.10 4.69 4.69
CA LEU A 34 21.11 4.03 6.00
C LEU A 34 20.08 2.90 6.07
N GLU A 35 19.02 2.94 5.26
CA GLU A 35 18.05 1.85 5.13
C GLU A 35 18.70 0.52 4.75
N LYS A 36 19.88 0.55 4.10
CA LYS A 36 20.64 -0.64 3.70
C LYS A 36 21.32 -1.36 4.86
N LEU A 37 21.46 -0.70 6.02
CA LEU A 37 22.00 -1.31 7.23
C LEU A 37 20.91 -2.00 8.06
N HIS A 38 19.64 -1.73 7.75
CA HIS A 38 18.52 -2.29 8.47
C HIS A 38 18.27 -3.75 8.02
N PRO A 39 17.97 -4.69 8.94
CA PRO A 39 17.75 -6.09 8.58
C PRO A 39 16.47 -6.32 7.75
N PHE A 40 15.51 -5.40 7.83
CA PHE A 40 14.40 -5.35 6.90
C PHE A 40 14.78 -4.51 5.67
N ASP A 41 14.74 -5.16 4.50
CA ASP A 41 14.95 -4.52 3.21
C ASP A 41 13.77 -3.61 2.85
N ALA A 42 13.93 -2.31 3.11
CA ALA A 42 12.94 -1.29 2.83
C ALA A 42 12.67 -1.08 1.33
N GLY A 43 13.54 -1.55 0.44
CA GLY A 43 13.38 -1.49 -1.02
C GLY A 43 12.95 -2.82 -1.64
N LYS A 44 12.51 -3.79 -0.83
CA LYS A 44 12.17 -5.15 -1.29
C LYS A 44 11.11 -5.16 -2.39
N TRP A 45 10.04 -4.39 -2.19
CA TRP A 45 8.88 -4.44 -3.08
C TRP A 45 9.16 -3.86 -4.47
N GLY A 46 9.95 -2.78 -4.56
CA GLY A 46 10.43 -2.25 -5.82
C GLY A 46 11.28 -3.25 -6.59
N LYS A 47 12.14 -4.03 -5.89
CA LYS A 47 12.92 -5.11 -6.53
C LYS A 47 12.01 -6.19 -7.12
N VAL A 48 10.98 -6.61 -6.37
CA VAL A 48 10.01 -7.62 -6.85
C VAL A 48 9.27 -7.12 -8.10
N ILE A 49 8.73 -5.90 -8.06
CA ILE A 49 8.00 -5.33 -9.21
C ILE A 49 8.91 -5.17 -10.42
N ASN A 50 10.14 -4.69 -10.22
CA ASN A 50 11.10 -4.56 -11.32
C ASN A 50 11.45 -5.90 -11.94
N PHE A 51 11.70 -6.93 -11.12
CA PHE A 51 11.96 -8.28 -11.62
C PHE A 51 10.81 -8.82 -12.48
N LEU A 52 9.55 -8.65 -12.02
CA LEU A 52 8.37 -9.08 -12.79
C LEU A 52 8.22 -8.33 -14.13
N LYS A 53 8.56 -7.04 -14.16
CA LYS A 53 8.56 -6.23 -15.38
C LYS A 53 9.68 -6.61 -16.35
N GLU A 54 10.88 -6.84 -15.84
CA GLU A 54 12.05 -7.27 -16.62
C GLU A 54 11.77 -8.60 -17.32
N GLU A 55 11.11 -9.53 -16.63
CA GLU A 55 10.66 -10.81 -17.17
C GLU A 55 9.38 -10.70 -18.04
N LYS A 56 8.88 -9.48 -18.28
CA LYS A 56 7.69 -9.18 -19.09
C LYS A 56 6.40 -9.89 -18.63
N LEU A 57 6.31 -10.19 -17.34
CA LEU A 57 5.13 -10.82 -16.74
C LEU A 57 4.05 -9.79 -16.42
N ILE A 58 4.45 -8.55 -16.14
CA ILE A 58 3.54 -7.42 -15.87
C ILE A 58 4.05 -6.15 -16.54
N ALA A 59 3.17 -5.16 -16.67
CA ALA A 59 3.48 -3.81 -17.12
C ALA A 59 2.78 -2.78 -16.21
N ASP A 60 3.24 -1.52 -16.25
CA ASP A 60 2.73 -0.45 -15.37
C ASP A 60 1.24 -0.14 -15.56
N ASP A 61 0.73 -0.31 -16.78
CA ASP A 61 -0.68 -0.13 -17.12
C ASP A 61 -1.58 -1.29 -16.68
N LEU A 62 -0.98 -2.41 -16.25
CA LEU A 62 -1.69 -3.60 -15.82
C LEU A 62 -1.67 -3.80 -14.30
N ILE A 63 -1.05 -2.88 -13.54
CA ILE A 63 -1.03 -2.92 -12.07
C ILE A 63 -1.99 -1.89 -11.49
N VAL A 64 -2.51 -2.18 -10.30
CA VAL A 64 -3.39 -1.27 -9.57
C VAL A 64 -2.53 -0.33 -8.73
N GLN A 65 -2.71 0.98 -8.91
CA GLN A 65 -2.08 1.97 -8.06
C GLN A 65 -2.66 1.91 -6.64
N ALA A 66 -1.80 1.85 -5.64
CA ALA A 66 -2.23 1.85 -4.24
C ALA A 66 -2.91 3.17 -3.85
N GLN A 67 -3.93 3.07 -2.99
CA GLN A 67 -4.59 4.21 -2.35
C GLN A 67 -4.21 4.23 -0.87
N GLU A 68 -3.93 5.42 -0.33
CA GLU A 68 -3.68 5.58 1.09
C GLU A 68 -4.96 5.33 1.89
N ALA A 69 -4.86 4.55 2.97
CA ALA A 69 -5.99 4.27 3.84
C ALA A 69 -6.42 5.52 4.60
N THR A 70 -7.73 5.76 4.68
CA THR A 70 -8.29 6.88 5.42
C THR A 70 -8.24 6.64 6.94
N ASP A 71 -8.40 7.69 7.74
CA ASP A 71 -8.53 7.55 9.20
C ASP A 71 -9.72 6.65 9.56
N GLU A 72 -10.81 6.71 8.80
CA GLU A 72 -11.99 5.86 8.92
C GLU A 72 -11.66 4.39 8.65
N ASP A 73 -10.90 4.10 7.59
CA ASP A 73 -10.45 2.74 7.27
C ASP A 73 -9.56 2.16 8.38
N LEU A 74 -8.63 2.97 8.91
CA LEU A 74 -7.74 2.55 9.98
C LEU A 74 -8.49 2.28 11.29
N LEU A 75 -9.58 3.02 11.56
CA LEU A 75 -10.41 2.85 12.75
C LEU A 75 -11.25 1.56 12.75
N VAL A 76 -11.35 0.85 11.63
CA VAL A 76 -11.99 -0.47 11.56
C VAL A 76 -11.27 -1.48 12.48
N VAL A 77 -9.95 -1.35 12.64
CA VAL A 77 -9.12 -2.30 13.41
C VAL A 77 -8.30 -1.64 14.51
N HIS A 78 -8.02 -0.34 14.41
CA HIS A 78 -7.20 0.39 15.38
C HIS A 78 -8.01 1.35 16.25
N THR A 79 -7.56 1.56 17.48
CA THR A 79 -8.14 2.59 18.34
C THR A 79 -7.63 3.98 17.96
N ARG A 80 -8.46 5.01 18.11
CA ARG A 80 -8.05 6.43 17.94
C ARG A 80 -6.82 6.78 18.78
N ARG A 81 -6.73 6.26 20.00
CA ARG A 81 -5.58 6.47 20.90
C ARG A 81 -4.28 5.92 20.33
N TYR A 82 -4.32 4.77 19.64
CA TYR A 82 -3.12 4.19 19.01
C TYR A 82 -2.69 5.01 17.80
N LEU A 83 -3.62 5.37 16.92
CA LEU A 83 -3.31 6.18 15.72
C LEU A 83 -2.71 7.54 16.10
N ASN A 84 -3.22 8.20 17.13
CA ASN A 84 -2.68 9.47 17.64
C ASN A 84 -1.26 9.36 18.23
N LYS A 85 -0.74 8.16 18.52
CA LYS A 85 0.64 7.96 18.98
C LYS A 85 1.64 7.71 17.83
N LEU A 86 1.14 7.39 16.64
CA LEU A 86 1.97 7.14 15.46
C LEU A 86 2.17 8.39 14.60
N LYS A 87 1.21 9.32 14.65
CA LYS A 87 1.31 10.67 14.08
C LYS A 87 2.27 11.51 14.91
#